data_AF-A0A925DQ29-F1
#
_entry.id   AF-A0A925DQ29-F1
#
_cell.length_a   1.000
_cell.length_b   1.000
_cell.length_c   1.000
_cell.angle_alpha   90.00
_cell.angle_beta   90.00
_cell.angle_gamma   90.00
#
_symmetry.space_group_name_H-M   'P 1'
#
loop_
_entity.id
_entity.type
_entity.pdbx_description
1 polymer ?
#
loop_
_entity_poly.entity_id
_entity_poly.type
_entity_poly.pdbx_seq_one_letter_code
_entity_poly.pdbx_strand_id
1 'polypeptide(L)'
;FFTLQQADEFIEDRLKSLPFQQAQDLRDSIESYLSVNVFYNKELSEKALNQNFSNVLAVHGKIIKGQTIINKGEIVGEEKMKILTSLRSELKTNTNKSTGNYLLLGGKVMMTGMCLGMMMLFLLFFRKDIFSQNSEITFIFILMILFVVVSSKVAETGSYIFYIPFSIAPILIRTFFDTRTALFTHLNIVIMASFLAPERFEFIFIELFAGIGAIFSVAALSRRSQLFTSIIAIFFTYVLAFLSLELILESKTLSIKLSDFIPFAVSSALVLFAYVLIFISEKVFGFVSDFTLLELGDSNSPLLRELAQKAPGTFQHSLQVASLAEEAVYKVGGNPLLVRTGAMYHDIGKMKAPRYFIENMVGGVNPHDEMAYEDSAQIIINHVIEGIEMAKENKLPDQVIDFIRTHHGTTLTRYFYRHYQMEHKDEVIDEDKFRYPGPIPYSKETAILMMADSVEAASRSLKKYDAQSIDELVDRVIGSQVEENQFINSDITFRDITNIKKIFKKRIMNIYHVRIEYPR
;
A
#
# COMPACT_ATOMS: atom_id res chain seq x y z
N PHE A 1 10.78 64.53 -51.19
CA PHE A 1 11.58 63.47 -51.83
C PHE A 1 11.19 63.41 -53.28
N PHE A 2 12.16 63.41 -54.18
CA PHE A 2 11.91 63.19 -55.61
C PHE A 2 12.29 61.75 -55.93
N THR A 3 11.52 61.09 -56.80
CA THR A 3 12.03 59.92 -57.53
C THR A 3 13.10 60.39 -58.54
N LEU A 4 13.92 59.48 -59.07
CA LEU A 4 14.89 59.83 -60.12
C LEU A 4 14.20 60.51 -61.31
N GLN A 5 13.01 60.04 -61.68
CA GLN A 5 12.19 60.64 -62.74
C GLN A 5 11.69 62.05 -62.38
N GLN A 6 11.21 62.26 -61.15
CA GLN A 6 10.79 63.59 -60.72
C GLN A 6 11.96 64.58 -60.59
N ALA A 7 13.15 64.08 -60.26
CA ALA A 7 14.36 64.89 -60.20
C ALA A 7 14.85 65.28 -61.60
N ASP A 8 14.77 64.36 -62.56
CA ASP A 8 15.04 64.63 -63.99
C ASP A 8 14.05 65.66 -64.56
N GLU A 9 12.75 65.48 -64.33
CA GLU A 9 11.73 66.46 -64.73
C GLU A 9 11.96 67.85 -64.10
N PHE A 10 12.42 67.89 -62.84
CA PHE A 10 12.76 69.15 -62.15
C PHE A 10 14.00 69.83 -62.76
N ILE A 11 15.00 69.05 -63.19
CA ILE A 11 16.19 69.56 -63.88
C ILE A 11 15.80 70.09 -65.26
N GLU A 12 14.99 69.34 -66.01
CA GLU A 12 14.49 69.74 -67.32
C GLU A 12 13.72 71.06 -67.24
N ASP A 13 12.83 71.22 -66.25
CA ASP A 13 12.08 72.46 -66.06
C ASP A 13 12.97 73.67 -65.75
N ARG A 14 14.07 73.48 -65.01
CA ARG A 14 15.02 74.54 -64.65
C ARG A 14 15.98 74.92 -65.79
N LEU A 15 16.25 74.01 -66.72
CA LEU A 15 17.16 74.23 -67.85
C LEU A 15 16.48 74.85 -69.07
N LYS A 16 15.14 74.93 -69.11
CA LYS A 16 14.36 75.53 -70.21
C LYS A 16 14.72 76.98 -70.57
N SER A 17 15.35 77.72 -69.66
CA SER A 17 15.72 79.13 -69.84
C SER A 17 17.10 79.33 -70.51
N LEU A 18 17.85 78.26 -70.76
CA LEU A 18 19.18 78.30 -71.37
C LEU A 18 19.15 77.96 -72.87
N PRO A 19 20.14 78.41 -73.67
CA PRO A 19 20.30 78.00 -75.06
C PRO A 19 20.47 76.48 -75.17
N PHE A 20 19.83 75.86 -76.16
CA PHE A 20 19.69 74.39 -76.32
C PHE A 20 21.01 73.61 -76.08
N GLN A 21 22.11 74.05 -76.69
CA GLN A 21 23.40 73.38 -76.57
C GLN A 21 23.96 73.42 -75.12
N GLN A 22 23.83 74.56 -74.45
CA GLN A 22 24.28 74.72 -73.06
C GLN A 22 23.38 73.98 -72.08
N ALA A 23 22.07 73.93 -72.34
CA ALA A 23 21.12 73.17 -71.54
C ALA A 23 21.40 71.66 -71.62
N GLN A 24 21.75 71.16 -72.81
CA GLN A 24 22.00 69.74 -73.03
C GLN A 24 23.31 69.28 -72.38
N ASP A 25 24.40 70.04 -72.53
CA ASP A 25 25.69 69.73 -71.89
C ASP A 25 25.59 69.74 -70.33
N LEU A 26 24.80 70.67 -69.77
CA LEU A 26 24.54 70.73 -68.34
C LEU A 26 23.66 69.59 -67.86
N ARG A 27 22.63 69.21 -68.64
CA ARG A 27 21.73 68.10 -68.32
C ARG A 27 22.50 66.79 -68.21
N ASP A 28 23.30 66.46 -69.24
CA ASP A 28 24.10 65.24 -69.26
C ASP A 28 25.08 65.20 -68.09
N SER A 29 25.66 66.35 -67.73
CA SER A 29 26.53 66.47 -66.56
C SER A 29 25.76 66.22 -65.26
N ILE A 30 24.58 66.82 -65.05
CA ILE A 30 23.82 66.69 -63.80
C ILE A 30 23.19 65.29 -63.67
N GLU A 31 22.70 64.71 -64.77
CA GLU A 31 22.19 63.34 -64.81
C GLU A 31 23.26 62.32 -64.41
N SER A 32 24.53 62.55 -64.77
CA SER A 32 25.63 61.66 -64.36
C SER A 32 25.87 61.62 -62.84
N TYR A 33 25.38 62.61 -62.09
CA TYR A 33 25.46 62.67 -60.62
C TYR A 33 24.13 62.36 -59.91
N LEU A 34 23.04 62.13 -60.66
CA LEU A 34 21.74 61.75 -60.11
C LEU A 34 21.82 60.33 -59.56
N SER A 35 21.84 60.23 -58.23
CA SER A 35 21.85 58.97 -57.51
C SER A 35 20.83 58.96 -56.39
N VAL A 36 20.32 57.77 -56.08
CA VAL A 36 19.42 57.59 -54.95
C VAL A 36 20.20 57.87 -53.66
N ASN A 37 19.79 58.91 -52.94
CA ASN A 37 20.42 59.33 -51.68
C ASN A 37 19.52 59.10 -50.45
N VAL A 38 18.36 58.46 -50.64
CA VAL A 38 17.43 58.10 -49.57
C VAL A 38 17.61 56.62 -49.28
N PHE A 39 18.12 56.32 -48.09
CA PHE A 39 18.35 54.95 -47.64
C PHE A 39 17.53 54.67 -46.40
N TYR A 40 17.06 53.43 -46.28
CA TYR A 40 16.38 52.97 -45.08
C TYR A 40 17.34 53.06 -43.88
N ASN A 41 16.98 53.88 -42.90
CA ASN A 41 17.69 53.97 -41.63
C ASN A 41 16.97 53.10 -40.60
N LYS A 42 17.51 51.90 -40.39
CA LYS A 42 16.98 50.91 -39.45
C LYS A 42 16.90 51.46 -38.03
N GLU A 43 17.93 52.15 -37.56
CA GLU A 43 18.06 52.64 -36.19
C GLU A 43 17.03 53.74 -35.87
N LEU A 44 16.85 54.71 -36.78
CA LEU A 44 15.83 55.75 -36.64
C LEU A 44 14.42 55.17 -36.71
N SER A 45 14.19 54.19 -37.58
CA SER A 45 12.90 53.52 -37.73
C SER A 45 12.54 52.70 -36.48
N GLU A 46 13.48 51.93 -35.93
CA GLU A 46 13.30 51.20 -34.67
C GLU A 46 13.09 52.15 -33.49
N LYS A 47 13.79 53.28 -33.45
CA LYS A 47 13.60 54.29 -32.40
C LYS A 47 12.21 54.93 -32.44
N ALA A 48 11.73 55.27 -33.64
CA ALA A 48 10.37 55.80 -33.83
C ALA A 48 9.30 54.74 -33.51
N LEU A 49 9.53 53.49 -33.88
CA LEU A 49 8.66 52.36 -33.55
C LEU A 49 8.55 52.18 -32.02
N ASN A 50 9.69 52.19 -31.32
CA ASN A 50 9.74 52.06 -29.86
C ASN A 50 9.06 53.24 -29.15
N GLN A 51 9.20 54.47 -29.67
CA GLN A 51 8.47 55.63 -29.16
C GLN A 51 6.95 55.47 -29.34
N ASN A 52 6.51 54.98 -30.50
CA ASN A 52 5.09 54.71 -30.73
C ASN A 52 4.55 53.62 -29.79
N PHE A 53 5.30 52.54 -29.56
CA PHE A 53 4.95 51.52 -28.59
C PHE A 53 4.85 52.08 -27.16
N SER A 54 5.74 52.99 -26.77
CA SER A 54 5.69 53.61 -25.44
C SER A 54 4.49 54.54 -25.22
N ASN A 55 3.89 55.06 -26.31
CA ASN A 55 2.68 55.89 -26.26
C ASN A 55 1.38 55.05 -26.21
N VAL A 56 1.45 53.74 -26.44
CA VAL A 56 0.31 52.85 -26.26
C VAL A 56 0.14 52.60 -24.77
N LEU A 57 -0.91 53.19 -24.18
CA LEU A 57 -1.26 52.96 -22.79
C LEU A 57 -1.53 51.47 -22.55
N ALA A 58 -0.80 50.87 -21.61
CA ALA A 58 -0.93 49.45 -21.26
C ALA A 58 -2.28 49.08 -20.61
N VAL A 59 -3.11 50.07 -20.27
CA VAL A 59 -4.35 49.90 -19.51
C VAL A 59 -5.48 50.65 -20.19
N HIS A 60 -6.59 49.94 -20.42
CA HIS A 60 -7.81 50.48 -20.99
C HIS A 60 -8.91 50.50 -19.92
N GLY A 61 -9.38 51.70 -19.58
CA GLY A 61 -10.41 51.90 -18.54
C GLY A 61 -9.85 51.92 -17.12
N LYS A 62 -10.42 52.77 -16.25
CA LYS A 62 -10.06 52.90 -14.83
C LYS A 62 -11.26 52.50 -13.99
N ILE A 63 -11.10 51.48 -13.14
CA ILE A 63 -12.13 51.07 -12.17
C ILE A 63 -11.78 51.68 -10.81
N ILE A 64 -12.75 52.35 -10.19
CA ILE A 64 -12.56 53.00 -8.89
C ILE A 64 -12.88 52.01 -7.77
N LYS A 65 -12.14 52.07 -6.66
CA LYS A 65 -12.41 51.26 -5.48
C LYS A 65 -13.84 51.51 -4.99
N GLY A 66 -14.64 50.45 -4.86
CA GLY A 66 -16.05 50.52 -4.45
C GLY A 66 -17.06 50.54 -5.62
N GLN A 67 -16.59 50.57 -6.87
CA GLN A 67 -17.45 50.41 -8.04
C GLN A 67 -17.93 48.97 -8.18
N THR A 68 -19.25 48.78 -8.30
CA THR A 68 -19.85 47.47 -8.59
C THR A 68 -19.51 47.06 -10.02
N ILE A 69 -18.86 45.90 -10.18
CA ILE A 69 -18.45 45.36 -11.49
C ILE A 69 -19.58 44.55 -12.15
N ILE A 70 -20.30 43.74 -11.37
CA ILE A 70 -21.41 42.91 -11.84
C ILE A 70 -22.40 42.61 -10.71
N ASN A 71 -23.69 42.61 -11.02
CA ASN A 71 -24.76 42.20 -10.10
C ASN A 71 -25.23 40.75 -10.34
N LYS A 72 -25.81 40.13 -9.32
CA LYS A 72 -26.35 38.76 -9.42
C LYS A 72 -27.52 38.74 -10.41
N GLY A 73 -27.41 37.92 -11.46
CA GLY A 73 -28.42 37.80 -12.54
C GLY A 73 -28.19 38.71 -13.76
N GLU A 74 -27.09 39.48 -13.78
CA GLU A 74 -26.79 40.39 -14.88
C GLU A 74 -26.07 39.67 -16.04
N ILE A 75 -26.42 40.01 -17.29
CA ILE A 75 -25.80 39.40 -18.48
C ILE A 75 -24.37 39.92 -18.68
N VAL A 76 -23.42 38.99 -18.87
CA VAL A 76 -22.00 39.30 -19.04
C VAL A 76 -21.70 39.57 -20.52
N GLY A 77 -21.47 40.84 -20.87
CA GLY A 77 -20.92 41.23 -22.18
C GLY A 77 -19.38 41.16 -22.23
N GLU A 78 -18.80 41.38 -23.41
CA GLU A 78 -17.33 41.31 -23.62
C GLU A 78 -16.53 42.26 -22.72
N GLU A 79 -17.02 43.49 -22.51
CA GLU A 79 -16.33 44.49 -21.69
C GLU A 79 -16.26 44.06 -20.22
N LYS A 80 -17.39 43.58 -19.66
CA LYS A 80 -17.43 43.05 -18.29
C LYS A 80 -16.56 41.81 -18.14
N MET A 81 -16.52 40.93 -19.16
CA MET A 81 -15.61 39.77 -19.16
C MET A 81 -14.14 40.20 -19.12
N LYS A 82 -13.75 41.24 -19.86
CA LYS A 82 -12.39 41.80 -19.83
C LYS A 82 -12.06 42.37 -18.45
N ILE A 83 -12.97 43.12 -17.83
CA ILE A 83 -12.79 43.66 -16.47
C ILE A 83 -12.63 42.51 -15.46
N LEU A 84 -13.51 41.50 -15.50
CA LEU A 84 -13.44 40.33 -14.62
C LEU A 84 -12.14 39.54 -14.81
N THR A 85 -11.68 39.39 -16.05
CA THR A 85 -10.42 38.70 -16.37
C THR A 85 -9.22 39.50 -15.86
N SER A 86 -9.23 40.83 -16.02
CA SER A 86 -8.19 41.71 -15.48
C SER A 86 -8.15 41.66 -13.95
N LEU A 87 -9.31 41.66 -13.28
CA LEU A 87 -9.42 41.53 -11.83
C LEU A 87 -8.91 40.17 -11.37
N ARG A 88 -9.27 39.08 -12.06
CA ARG A 88 -8.77 37.73 -11.76
C ARG A 88 -7.26 37.64 -11.92
N SER A 89 -6.70 38.27 -12.95
CA SER A 89 -5.25 38.35 -13.16
C SER A 89 -4.57 39.11 -12.02
N GLU A 90 -5.12 40.27 -11.65
CA GLU A 90 -4.58 41.13 -10.59
C GLU A 90 -4.69 40.50 -9.20
N LEU A 91 -5.76 39.74 -8.93
CA LEU A 91 -5.92 38.95 -7.71
C LEU A 91 -4.89 37.81 -7.63
N LYS A 92 -4.55 37.18 -8.77
CA LYS A 92 -3.48 36.16 -8.86
C LYS A 92 -2.08 36.76 -8.69
N THR A 93 -1.83 37.99 -9.17
CA THR A 93 -0.53 38.66 -8.98
C THR A 93 -0.38 39.31 -7.60
N ASN A 94 -1.43 39.87 -7.00
CA ASN A 94 -1.35 40.44 -5.64
C ASN A 94 -1.30 39.38 -4.53
N THR A 95 -1.77 38.15 -4.78
CA THR A 95 -1.53 37.01 -3.86
C THR A 95 -0.05 36.59 -3.82
N ASN A 96 0.78 37.04 -4.76
CA ASN A 96 2.21 36.76 -4.82
C ASN A 96 3.10 37.73 -4.00
N LYS A 97 2.52 38.61 -3.16
CA LYS A 97 3.33 39.39 -2.18
C LYS A 97 3.84 38.45 -1.08
N SER A 98 5.18 38.33 -1.03
CA SER A 98 6.02 37.47 -0.16
C SER A 98 5.46 37.10 1.23
N THR A 99 4.83 38.02 1.97
CA THR A 99 4.28 37.76 3.31
C THR A 99 3.07 36.83 3.33
N GLY A 100 2.24 36.84 2.27
CA GLY A 100 1.08 35.96 2.13
C GLY A 100 1.47 34.50 1.86
N ASN A 101 2.60 34.28 1.18
CA ASN A 101 3.08 32.93 0.85
C ASN A 101 3.61 32.18 2.08
N TYR A 102 4.28 32.86 3.01
CA TYR A 102 4.75 32.22 4.26
C TYR A 102 3.60 31.87 5.20
N LEU A 103 2.58 32.74 5.34
CA LEU A 103 1.41 32.45 6.17
C LEU A 103 0.57 31.31 5.58
N LEU A 104 0.39 31.30 4.25
CA LEU A 104 -0.30 30.21 3.55
C LEU A 104 0.47 28.90 3.66
N LEU A 105 1.80 28.92 3.49
CA LEU A 105 2.65 27.75 3.67
C LEU A 105 2.58 27.25 5.12
N GLY A 106 2.65 28.16 6.10
CA GLY A 106 2.50 27.84 7.52
C GLY A 106 1.15 27.17 7.82
N GLY A 107 0.05 27.67 7.24
CA GLY A 107 -1.27 27.06 7.35
C GLY A 107 -1.32 25.65 6.76
N LYS A 108 -0.73 25.44 5.57
CA LYS A 108 -0.63 24.11 4.94
C LYS A 108 0.18 23.14 5.81
N VAL A 109 1.35 23.56 6.28
CA VAL A 109 2.22 22.75 7.15
C VAL A 109 1.52 22.41 8.46
N MET A 110 0.86 23.38 9.11
CA MET A 110 0.14 23.16 10.36
C MET A 110 -0.99 22.15 10.18
N MET A 111 -1.79 22.29 9.13
CA MET A 111 -2.88 21.38 8.82
C MET A 111 -2.40 19.96 8.52
N THR A 112 -1.40 19.82 7.64
CA THR A 112 -0.79 18.52 7.36
C THR A 112 -0.21 17.92 8.65
N GLY A 113 0.48 18.71 9.45
CA GLY A 113 1.00 18.31 10.76
C GLY A 113 -0.10 17.86 11.73
N MET A 114 -1.27 18.49 11.72
CA MET A 114 -2.43 18.08 12.53
C MET A 114 -2.97 16.72 12.08
N CYS A 115 -3.18 16.49 10.78
CA CYS A 115 -3.65 15.20 10.28
C CYS A 115 -2.65 14.06 10.56
N LEU A 116 -1.36 14.31 10.29
CA LEU A 116 -0.28 13.36 10.57
C LEU A 116 -0.13 13.10 12.08
N GLY A 117 -0.22 14.16 12.90
CA GLY A 117 -0.19 14.07 14.35
C GLY A 117 -1.38 13.30 14.91
N MET A 118 -2.60 13.54 14.40
CA MET A 118 -3.79 12.78 14.79
C MET A 118 -3.67 11.31 14.41
N MET A 119 -3.13 10.99 13.24
CA MET A 119 -2.80 9.61 12.86
C MET A 119 -1.81 8.99 13.84
N MET A 120 -0.72 9.70 14.17
CA MET A 120 0.29 9.20 15.11
C MET A 120 -0.29 8.95 16.50
N LEU A 121 -1.13 9.87 17.01
CA LEU A 121 -1.82 9.70 18.29
C LEU A 121 -2.81 8.54 18.25
N PHE A 122 -3.54 8.36 17.14
CA PHE A 122 -4.44 7.23 16.97
C PHE A 122 -3.68 5.90 17.06
N LEU A 123 -2.54 5.78 16.37
CA LEU A 123 -1.69 4.59 16.45
C LEU A 123 -1.16 4.37 17.87
N LEU A 124 -0.64 5.42 18.52
CA LEU A 124 -0.08 5.34 19.87
C LEU A 124 -1.11 4.87 20.92
N PHE A 125 -2.33 5.39 20.88
CA PHE A 125 -3.34 5.13 21.91
C PHE A 125 -4.23 3.92 21.61
N PHE A 126 -4.58 3.69 20.33
CA PHE A 126 -5.57 2.68 19.96
C PHE A 126 -4.99 1.47 19.23
N ARG A 127 -3.79 1.57 18.64
CA ARG A 127 -3.16 0.50 17.84
C ARG A 127 -1.66 0.38 18.11
N LYS A 128 -1.34 0.05 19.37
CA LYS A 128 0.04 -0.14 19.84
C LYS A 128 0.78 -1.25 19.09
N ASP A 129 0.05 -2.26 18.63
CA ASP A 129 0.53 -3.32 17.76
C ASP A 129 1.16 -2.73 16.49
N ILE A 130 0.43 -1.85 15.79
CA ILE A 130 0.93 -1.16 14.58
C ILE A 130 2.03 -0.16 14.95
N PHE A 131 1.84 0.58 16.04
CA PHE A 131 2.79 1.61 16.46
C PHE A 131 4.18 1.03 16.80
N SER A 132 4.25 -0.22 17.24
CA SER A 132 5.51 -0.89 17.56
C SER A 132 6.34 -1.25 16.32
N GLN A 133 5.74 -1.25 15.13
CA GLN A 133 6.36 -1.69 13.89
C GLN A 133 6.64 -0.51 12.95
N ASN A 134 7.93 -0.22 12.74
CA ASN A 134 8.36 0.92 11.91
C ASN A 134 7.90 0.80 10.44
N SER A 135 7.87 -0.42 9.89
CA SER A 135 7.43 -0.67 8.50
C SER A 135 5.95 -0.34 8.33
N GLU A 136 5.11 -0.70 9.30
CA GLU A 136 3.67 -0.47 9.29
C GLU A 136 3.32 1.02 9.38
N ILE A 137 3.93 1.74 10.32
CA ILE A 137 3.83 3.20 10.40
C ILE A 137 4.27 3.80 9.06
N THR A 138 5.46 3.46 8.58
CA THR A 138 6.03 4.04 7.36
C THR A 138 5.10 3.85 6.16
N PHE A 139 4.50 2.67 6.02
CA PHE A 139 3.54 2.39 4.96
C PHE A 139 2.30 3.31 5.02
N ILE A 140 1.68 3.45 6.19
CA ILE A 140 0.51 4.32 6.39
C ILE A 140 0.84 5.77 6.00
N PHE A 141 1.96 6.31 6.48
CA PHE A 141 2.36 7.68 6.21
C PHE A 141 2.76 7.91 4.74
N ILE A 142 3.46 6.97 4.12
CA ILE A 142 3.75 7.02 2.67
C ILE A 142 2.47 7.06 1.87
N LEU A 143 1.49 6.21 2.21
CA LEU A 143 0.20 6.18 1.53
C LEU A 143 -0.53 7.54 1.66
N MET A 144 -0.55 8.12 2.85
CA MET A 144 -1.14 9.44 3.08
C MET A 144 -0.48 10.53 2.25
N ILE A 145 0.85 10.58 2.24
CA ILE A 145 1.62 11.57 1.48
C ILE A 145 1.42 11.36 -0.03
N LEU A 146 1.43 10.12 -0.50
CA LEU A 146 1.23 9.77 -1.90
C LEU A 146 -0.09 10.33 -2.43
N PHE A 147 -1.20 10.10 -1.73
CA PHE A 147 -2.49 10.61 -2.17
C PHE A 147 -2.52 12.14 -2.21
N VAL A 148 -1.94 12.83 -1.22
CA VAL A 148 -1.87 14.30 -1.23
C VAL A 148 -1.02 14.83 -2.39
N VAL A 149 0.12 14.20 -2.68
CA VAL A 149 0.99 14.58 -3.82
C VAL A 149 0.26 14.38 -5.15
N VAL A 150 -0.41 13.24 -5.32
CA VAL A 150 -1.21 12.95 -6.52
C VAL A 150 -2.34 13.98 -6.67
N SER A 151 -3.08 14.26 -5.60
CA SER A 151 -4.12 15.29 -5.59
C SER A 151 -3.57 16.67 -5.95
N SER A 152 -2.40 17.04 -5.43
CA SER A 152 -1.78 18.33 -5.76
C SER A 152 -1.44 18.44 -7.24
N LYS A 153 -0.92 17.36 -7.83
CA LYS A 153 -0.55 17.33 -9.25
C LYS A 153 -1.76 17.37 -10.18
N VAL A 154 -2.84 16.67 -9.82
CA VAL A 154 -4.11 16.71 -10.56
C VAL A 154 -4.78 18.09 -10.44
N ALA A 155 -4.71 18.73 -9.27
CA ALA A 155 -5.23 20.07 -9.07
C ALA A 155 -4.47 21.12 -9.91
N GLU A 156 -3.15 20.97 -10.09
CA GLU A 156 -2.33 21.85 -10.95
C GLU A 156 -2.77 21.80 -12.44
N THR A 157 -3.19 20.63 -12.94
CA THR A 157 -3.63 20.47 -14.34
C THR A 157 -5.06 20.97 -14.58
N GLY A 158 -5.78 21.37 -13.54
CA GLY A 158 -7.21 21.71 -13.61
C GLY A 158 -8.11 20.51 -13.88
N SER A 159 -7.58 19.29 -13.74
CA SER A 159 -8.34 18.06 -13.90
C SER A 159 -9.26 17.83 -12.69
N TYR A 160 -10.39 17.16 -12.92
CA TYR A 160 -11.38 16.94 -11.87
C TYR A 160 -10.84 15.96 -10.81
N ILE A 161 -10.79 16.37 -9.54
CA ILE A 161 -10.14 15.60 -8.48
C ILE A 161 -10.76 14.22 -8.24
N PHE A 162 -12.03 14.05 -8.59
CA PHE A 162 -12.80 12.80 -8.47
C PHE A 162 -12.35 11.68 -9.44
N TYR A 163 -11.43 11.95 -10.37
CA TYR A 163 -10.77 10.89 -11.15
C TYR A 163 -9.78 10.08 -10.30
N ILE A 164 -9.31 10.63 -9.17
CA ILE A 164 -8.36 9.96 -8.29
C ILE A 164 -9.09 8.86 -7.49
N PRO A 165 -8.59 7.61 -7.49
CA PRO A 165 -9.22 6.51 -6.78
C PRO A 165 -8.87 6.51 -5.28
N PHE A 166 -9.42 7.46 -4.52
CA PHE A 166 -9.18 7.54 -3.06
C PHE A 166 -9.58 6.26 -2.32
N SER A 167 -10.58 5.53 -2.84
CA SER A 167 -11.00 4.22 -2.34
C SER A 167 -9.90 3.15 -2.31
N ILE A 168 -8.80 3.31 -3.07
CA ILE A 168 -7.65 2.39 -2.99
C ILE A 168 -6.96 2.47 -1.61
N ALA A 169 -6.87 3.66 -1.01
CA ALA A 169 -6.17 3.82 0.26
C ALA A 169 -6.78 2.97 1.40
N PRO A 170 -8.09 3.05 1.68
CA PRO A 170 -8.69 2.22 2.71
C PRO A 170 -8.68 0.72 2.34
N ILE A 171 -8.72 0.36 1.06
CA ILE A 171 -8.58 -1.05 0.64
C ILE A 171 -7.20 -1.58 1.05
N LEU A 172 -6.13 -0.86 0.69
CA LEU A 172 -4.77 -1.26 1.04
C LEU A 172 -4.57 -1.37 2.56
N ILE A 173 -5.01 -0.37 3.31
CA ILE A 173 -4.91 -0.42 4.77
C ILE A 173 -5.75 -1.58 5.34
N ARG A 174 -6.97 -1.81 4.83
CA ARG A 174 -7.81 -2.91 5.32
C ARG A 174 -7.23 -4.29 4.99
N THR A 175 -6.53 -4.44 3.87
CA THR A 175 -5.91 -5.70 3.47
C THR A 175 -4.79 -6.13 4.42
N PHE A 176 -3.99 -5.19 4.93
CA PHE A 176 -2.84 -5.50 5.79
C PHE A 176 -3.11 -5.29 7.29
N PHE A 177 -4.12 -4.49 7.63
CA PHE A 177 -4.46 -4.13 9.01
C PHE A 177 -5.95 -4.41 9.31
N ASP A 178 -6.61 -3.52 10.04
CA ASP A 178 -8.01 -3.65 10.40
C ASP A 178 -8.89 -2.54 9.80
N THR A 179 -10.20 -2.74 9.92
CA THR A 179 -11.23 -1.79 9.49
C THR A 179 -11.08 -0.41 10.14
N ARG A 180 -10.67 -0.33 11.41
CA ARG A 180 -10.59 0.96 12.13
C ARG A 180 -9.44 1.81 11.63
N THR A 181 -8.25 1.23 11.44
CA THR A 181 -7.11 1.94 10.87
C THR A 181 -7.39 2.35 9.44
N ALA A 182 -8.08 1.51 8.64
CA ALA A 182 -8.46 1.86 7.27
C ALA A 182 -9.37 3.09 7.20
N LEU A 183 -10.43 3.11 8.02
CA LEU A 183 -11.36 4.24 8.10
C LEU A 183 -10.64 5.53 8.53
N PHE A 184 -9.83 5.46 9.59
CA PHE A 184 -9.14 6.63 10.14
C PHE A 184 -8.09 7.18 9.18
N THR A 185 -7.37 6.30 8.48
CA THR A 185 -6.41 6.69 7.42
C THR A 185 -7.13 7.38 6.27
N HIS A 186 -8.22 6.79 5.78
CA HIS A 186 -9.01 7.36 4.69
C HIS A 186 -9.57 8.73 5.04
N LEU A 187 -10.13 8.88 6.25
CA LEU A 187 -10.63 10.16 6.74
C LEU A 187 -9.55 11.24 6.71
N ASN A 188 -8.33 10.95 7.20
CA ASN A 188 -7.24 11.91 7.16
C ASN A 188 -6.81 12.25 5.73
N ILE A 189 -6.73 11.27 4.84
CA ILE A 189 -6.42 11.48 3.42
C ILE A 189 -7.44 12.40 2.77
N VAL A 190 -8.74 12.13 2.95
CA VAL A 190 -9.84 12.94 2.39
C VAL A 190 -9.80 14.36 2.94
N ILE A 191 -9.60 14.53 4.25
CA ILE A 191 -9.45 15.87 4.85
C ILE A 191 -8.27 16.61 4.22
N MET A 192 -7.10 15.99 4.12
CA MET A 192 -5.91 16.63 3.53
C MET A 192 -6.13 16.98 2.04
N ALA A 193 -6.75 16.10 1.27
CA ALA A 193 -7.02 16.32 -0.16
C ALA A 193 -8.14 17.34 -0.41
N SER A 194 -9.11 17.47 0.50
CA SER A 194 -10.25 18.39 0.35
C SER A 194 -9.85 19.85 0.16
N PHE A 195 -8.72 20.28 0.72
CA PHE A 195 -8.22 21.65 0.56
C PHE A 195 -7.72 21.97 -0.85
N LEU A 196 -7.47 20.93 -1.65
CA LEU A 196 -7.10 21.03 -3.06
C LEU A 196 -8.33 20.96 -3.97
N ALA A 197 -9.48 20.49 -3.46
CA ALA A 197 -10.74 20.43 -4.19
C ALA A 197 -11.41 21.81 -4.28
N PRO A 198 -12.03 22.17 -5.43
CA PRO A 198 -12.81 23.40 -5.56
C PRO A 198 -14.02 23.43 -4.61
N GLU A 199 -14.81 22.35 -4.56
CA GLU A 199 -16.01 22.19 -3.76
C GLU A 199 -15.73 21.21 -2.61
N ARG A 200 -15.29 21.75 -1.47
CA ARG A 200 -14.64 20.98 -0.39
C ARG A 200 -15.63 20.07 0.35
N PHE A 201 -16.85 20.54 0.57
CA PHE A 201 -17.85 19.79 1.36
C PHE A 201 -18.35 18.58 0.57
N GLU A 202 -18.68 18.80 -0.70
CA GLU A 202 -19.14 17.82 -1.67
C GLU A 202 -18.07 16.74 -1.85
N PHE A 203 -16.81 17.15 -2.00
CA PHE A 203 -15.68 16.23 -2.08
C PHE A 203 -15.57 15.34 -0.83
N ILE A 204 -15.57 15.94 0.37
CA ILE A 204 -15.47 15.16 1.62
C ILE A 204 -16.63 14.17 1.74
N PHE A 205 -17.86 14.62 1.47
CA PHE A 205 -19.04 13.78 1.58
C PHE A 205 -18.97 12.58 0.62
N ILE A 206 -18.73 12.84 -0.66
CA ILE A 206 -18.69 11.80 -1.69
C ILE A 206 -17.55 10.79 -1.41
N GLU A 207 -16.34 11.27 -1.15
CA GLU A 207 -15.18 10.39 -0.94
C GLU A 207 -15.26 9.61 0.37
N LEU A 208 -15.87 10.18 1.43
CA LEU A 208 -16.05 9.45 2.68
C LEU A 208 -16.99 8.25 2.49
N PHE A 209 -18.13 8.44 1.83
CA PHE A 209 -19.08 7.36 1.56
C PHE A 209 -18.52 6.31 0.59
N ALA A 210 -17.79 6.75 -0.44
CA ALA A 210 -17.12 5.83 -1.36
C ALA A 210 -16.06 4.98 -0.66
N GLY A 211 -15.24 5.58 0.21
CA GLY A 211 -14.25 4.85 1.00
C GLY A 211 -14.88 3.87 1.99
N ILE A 212 -15.99 4.23 2.64
CA ILE A 212 -16.75 3.29 3.50
C ILE A 212 -17.31 2.13 2.66
N GLY A 213 -17.87 2.42 1.49
CA GLY A 213 -18.31 1.41 0.52
C GLY A 213 -17.17 0.47 0.12
N ALA A 214 -15.98 1.03 -0.12
CA ALA A 214 -14.77 0.27 -0.42
C ALA A 214 -14.42 -0.68 0.73
N ILE A 215 -14.32 -0.17 1.96
CA ILE A 215 -14.00 -0.97 3.17
C ILE A 215 -14.98 -2.13 3.35
N PHE A 216 -16.28 -1.88 3.23
CA PHE A 216 -17.28 -2.95 3.39
C PHE A 216 -17.24 -3.95 2.25
N SER A 217 -17.01 -3.49 1.02
CA SER A 217 -16.87 -4.39 -0.12
C SER A 217 -15.69 -5.34 0.03
N VAL A 218 -14.65 -4.92 0.75
CA VAL A 218 -13.44 -5.72 0.96
C VAL A 218 -13.38 -6.46 2.30
N ALA A 219 -14.37 -6.26 3.18
CA ALA A 219 -14.36 -6.76 4.56
C ALA A 219 -14.35 -8.30 4.66
N ALA A 220 -14.69 -9.01 3.59
CA ALA A 220 -14.71 -10.47 3.50
C ALA A 220 -14.05 -11.00 2.21
N LEU A 221 -12.98 -10.34 1.73
CA LEU A 221 -12.24 -10.84 0.57
C LEU A 221 -11.48 -12.11 0.91
N SER A 222 -11.86 -13.21 0.29
CA SER A 222 -11.08 -14.45 0.21
C SER A 222 -10.71 -14.81 -1.23
N ARG A 223 -11.26 -14.11 -2.24
CA ARG A 223 -11.04 -14.43 -3.66
C ARG A 223 -10.80 -13.18 -4.48
N ARG A 224 -9.84 -13.27 -5.42
CA ARG A 224 -9.47 -12.15 -6.30
C ARG A 224 -10.66 -11.62 -7.11
N SER A 225 -11.61 -12.49 -7.46
CA SER A 225 -12.85 -12.11 -8.18
C SER A 225 -13.73 -11.12 -7.43
N GLN A 226 -13.62 -11.05 -6.10
CA GLN A 226 -14.41 -10.12 -5.31
C GLN A 226 -13.93 -8.66 -5.41
N LEU A 227 -12.73 -8.40 -5.97
CA LEU A 227 -12.33 -7.02 -6.33
C LEU A 227 -13.24 -6.43 -7.42
N PHE A 228 -13.75 -7.26 -8.34
CA PHE A 228 -14.74 -6.79 -9.33
C PHE A 228 -16.06 -6.40 -8.68
N THR A 229 -16.48 -7.11 -7.63
CA THR A 229 -17.66 -6.71 -6.86
C THR A 229 -17.43 -5.42 -6.09
N SER A 230 -16.20 -5.16 -5.63
CA SER A 230 -15.83 -3.88 -5.03
C SER A 230 -15.96 -2.71 -5.99
N ILE A 231 -15.56 -2.86 -7.26
CA ILE A 231 -15.71 -1.80 -8.28
C ILE A 231 -17.17 -1.37 -8.39
N ILE A 232 -18.09 -2.33 -8.50
CA ILE A 232 -19.52 -2.07 -8.63
C ILE A 232 -20.07 -1.42 -7.36
N ALA A 233 -19.70 -1.94 -6.18
CA ALA A 233 -20.14 -1.39 -4.90
C ALA A 233 -19.66 0.06 -4.69
N ILE A 234 -18.39 0.33 -4.98
CA ILE A 234 -17.78 1.66 -4.86
C ILE A 234 -18.43 2.64 -5.84
N PHE A 235 -18.60 2.24 -7.10
CA PHE A 235 -19.29 3.06 -8.09
C PHE A 235 -20.72 3.39 -7.67
N PHE A 236 -21.45 2.40 -7.15
CA PHE A 236 -22.80 2.61 -6.64
C PHE A 236 -22.83 3.59 -5.46
N THR A 237 -21.87 3.50 -4.53
CA THR A 237 -21.77 4.47 -3.43
C THR A 237 -21.43 5.88 -3.90
N TYR A 238 -20.56 6.04 -4.90
CA TYR A 238 -20.29 7.34 -5.53
C TYR A 238 -21.55 7.93 -6.14
N VAL A 239 -22.28 7.14 -6.94
CA VAL A 239 -23.53 7.57 -7.59
C VAL A 239 -24.56 8.00 -6.56
N LEU A 240 -24.80 7.19 -5.51
CA LEU A 240 -25.76 7.54 -4.46
C LEU A 240 -25.37 8.82 -3.70
N ALA A 241 -24.10 8.96 -3.32
CA ALA A 241 -23.63 10.14 -2.60
C ALA A 241 -23.77 11.40 -3.47
N PHE A 242 -23.35 11.34 -4.74
CA PHE A 242 -23.49 12.44 -5.69
C PHE A 242 -24.96 12.83 -5.93
N LEU A 243 -25.82 11.86 -6.25
CA LEU A 243 -27.25 12.09 -6.44
C LEU A 243 -27.91 12.73 -5.22
N SER A 244 -27.52 12.32 -4.01
CA SER A 244 -28.07 12.88 -2.78
C SER A 244 -27.73 14.37 -2.61
N LEU A 245 -26.52 14.79 -2.98
CA LEU A 245 -26.10 16.19 -2.92
C LEU A 245 -26.80 17.02 -3.98
N GLU A 246 -26.88 16.53 -5.22
CA GLU A 246 -27.57 17.22 -6.31
C GLU A 246 -29.05 17.45 -5.98
N LEU A 247 -29.73 16.46 -5.40
CA LEU A 247 -31.12 16.59 -4.95
C LEU A 247 -31.33 17.63 -3.85
N ILE A 248 -30.31 17.88 -3.01
CA ILE A 248 -30.37 18.88 -1.93
C ILE A 248 -30.08 20.29 -2.47
N LEU A 249 -29.08 20.41 -3.35
CA LEU A 249 -28.56 21.70 -3.81
C LEU A 249 -29.38 22.28 -4.98
N GLU A 250 -29.88 21.45 -5.91
CA GLU A 250 -30.69 21.89 -7.05
C GLU A 250 -32.19 21.57 -6.85
N SER A 251 -32.95 22.55 -6.34
CA SER A 251 -34.37 22.36 -5.97
C SER A 251 -35.40 22.49 -7.10
N LYS A 252 -35.01 22.79 -8.36
CA LYS A 252 -35.98 23.12 -9.42
C LYS A 252 -35.86 22.32 -10.72
N THR A 253 -34.67 21.87 -11.11
CA THR A 253 -34.46 21.04 -12.30
C THR A 253 -33.17 20.27 -12.13
N LEU A 254 -33.25 18.95 -11.90
CA LEU A 254 -32.06 18.09 -11.95
C LEU A 254 -31.47 18.15 -13.35
N SER A 255 -30.33 18.80 -13.50
CA SER A 255 -29.61 18.90 -14.77
C SER A 255 -28.48 17.86 -14.89
N ILE A 256 -28.68 16.68 -14.30
CA ILE A 256 -27.70 15.59 -14.25
C ILE A 256 -27.45 15.03 -15.66
N LYS A 257 -26.20 15.03 -16.08
CA LYS A 257 -25.74 14.43 -17.33
C LYS A 257 -25.03 13.11 -17.05
N LEU A 258 -25.08 12.20 -18.03
CA LEU A 258 -24.31 10.95 -17.94
C LEU A 258 -22.80 11.20 -17.81
N SER A 259 -22.31 12.34 -18.33
CA SER A 259 -20.92 12.77 -18.21
C SER A 259 -20.46 12.97 -16.76
N ASP A 260 -21.38 13.30 -15.85
CA ASP A 260 -21.05 13.63 -14.46
C ASP A 260 -20.63 12.39 -13.67
N PHE A 261 -21.02 11.20 -14.16
CA PHE A 261 -20.64 9.91 -13.57
C PHE A 261 -19.32 9.34 -14.11
N ILE A 262 -18.77 9.90 -15.19
CA ILE A 262 -17.51 9.42 -15.79
C ILE A 262 -16.35 9.40 -14.78
N PRO A 263 -16.11 10.46 -13.98
CA PRO A 263 -15.04 10.47 -12.99
C PRO A 263 -15.17 9.33 -11.97
N PHE A 264 -16.39 9.07 -11.50
CA PHE A 264 -16.67 7.99 -10.54
C PHE A 264 -16.48 6.61 -11.17
N ALA A 265 -16.87 6.43 -12.43
CA ALA A 265 -16.66 5.17 -13.15
C ALA A 265 -15.17 4.89 -13.35
N VAL A 266 -14.40 5.91 -13.74
CA VAL A 266 -12.94 5.81 -13.90
C VAL A 266 -12.27 5.54 -12.56
N SER A 267 -12.57 6.32 -11.52
CA SER A 267 -12.05 6.14 -10.16
C SER A 267 -12.33 4.73 -9.63
N SER A 268 -13.57 4.24 -9.79
CA SER A 268 -13.95 2.88 -9.38
C SER A 268 -13.22 1.80 -10.19
N ALA A 269 -13.06 1.98 -11.50
CA ALA A 269 -12.31 1.03 -12.34
C ALA A 269 -10.82 0.99 -11.99
N LEU A 270 -10.22 2.14 -11.64
CA LEU A 270 -8.83 2.24 -11.21
C LEU A 270 -8.56 1.49 -9.90
N VAL A 271 -9.59 1.12 -9.12
CA VAL A 271 -9.43 0.24 -7.94
C VAL A 271 -8.77 -1.10 -8.30
N LEU A 272 -8.84 -1.55 -9.56
CA LEU A 272 -8.09 -2.73 -10.02
C LEU A 272 -6.57 -2.59 -9.79
N PHE A 273 -6.02 -1.37 -9.82
CA PHE A 273 -4.62 -1.11 -9.49
C PHE A 273 -4.28 -1.38 -8.02
N ALA A 274 -5.27 -1.47 -7.12
CA ALA A 274 -5.05 -1.89 -5.74
C ALA A 274 -4.36 -3.25 -5.68
N TYR A 275 -4.64 -4.18 -6.60
CA TYR A 275 -3.98 -5.49 -6.63
C TYR A 275 -2.47 -5.38 -6.86
N VAL A 276 -2.06 -4.54 -7.83
CA VAL A 276 -0.66 -4.27 -8.11
C VAL A 276 0.01 -3.61 -6.90
N LEU A 277 -0.70 -2.69 -6.25
CA LEU A 277 -0.21 -2.01 -5.05
C LEU A 277 -0.12 -2.94 -3.83
N ILE A 278 -1.03 -3.90 -3.66
CA ILE A 278 -0.93 -4.95 -2.63
C ILE A 278 0.35 -5.75 -2.85
N PHE A 279 0.59 -6.24 -4.06
CA PHE A 279 1.81 -7.00 -4.38
C PHE A 279 3.09 -6.20 -4.13
N ILE A 280 3.13 -4.92 -4.54
CA ILE A 280 4.26 -4.03 -4.25
C ILE A 280 4.44 -3.87 -2.74
N SER A 281 3.35 -3.70 -2.00
CA SER A 281 3.38 -3.53 -0.55
C SER A 281 3.93 -4.76 0.17
N GLU A 282 3.54 -5.97 -0.27
CA GLU A 282 4.08 -7.23 0.25
C GLU A 282 5.61 -7.32 0.05
N LYS A 283 6.11 -6.93 -1.13
CA LYS A 283 7.54 -7.02 -1.43
C LYS A 283 8.39 -5.94 -0.77
N VAL A 284 7.86 -4.72 -0.64
CA VAL A 284 8.61 -3.58 -0.08
C VAL A 284 8.57 -3.58 1.45
N PHE A 285 7.43 -3.94 2.06
CA PHE A 285 7.23 -3.86 3.51
C PHE A 285 7.24 -5.23 4.21
N GLY A 286 7.32 -6.34 3.48
CA GLY A 286 7.32 -7.68 4.05
C GLY A 286 5.96 -8.13 4.59
N PHE A 287 4.88 -7.42 4.23
CA PHE A 287 3.53 -7.81 4.61
C PHE A 287 3.09 -9.07 3.88
N VAL A 288 2.10 -9.76 4.45
CA VAL A 288 1.45 -10.91 3.81
C VAL A 288 -0.05 -10.67 3.79
N SER A 289 -0.64 -10.65 2.60
CA SER A 289 -2.09 -10.56 2.45
C SER A 289 -2.77 -11.92 2.54
N ASP A 290 -4.07 -11.91 2.87
CA ASP A 290 -4.90 -13.12 2.85
C ASP A 290 -4.89 -13.82 1.47
N PHE A 291 -4.71 -13.07 0.37
CA PHE A 291 -4.58 -13.65 -0.96
C PHE A 291 -3.32 -14.51 -1.09
N THR A 292 -2.18 -13.98 -0.64
CA THR A 292 -0.92 -14.70 -0.65
C THR A 292 -0.97 -15.91 0.27
N LEU A 293 -1.57 -15.78 1.45
CA LEU A 293 -1.72 -16.91 2.36
C LEU A 293 -2.62 -18.02 1.81
N LEU A 294 -3.72 -17.68 1.13
CA LEU A 294 -4.60 -18.67 0.49
C LEU A 294 -3.91 -19.39 -0.67
N GLU A 295 -3.11 -18.68 -1.46
CA GLU A 295 -2.34 -19.25 -2.56
C GLU A 295 -1.24 -20.19 -2.04
N LEU A 296 -0.51 -19.78 -1.00
CA LEU A 296 0.50 -20.61 -0.36
C LEU A 296 -0.12 -21.79 0.40
N GLY A 297 -1.31 -21.61 0.97
CA GLY A 297 -2.04 -22.65 1.70
C GLY A 297 -2.70 -23.70 0.81
N ASP A 298 -2.68 -23.54 -0.53
CA ASP A 298 -3.15 -24.56 -1.46
C ASP A 298 -2.17 -25.75 -1.46
N SER A 299 -2.66 -26.94 -1.13
CA SER A 299 -1.89 -28.18 -1.11
C SER A 299 -1.33 -28.57 -2.48
N ASN A 300 -1.85 -27.99 -3.56
CA ASN A 300 -1.35 -28.17 -4.92
C ASN A 300 -0.24 -27.19 -5.30
N SER A 301 0.13 -26.26 -4.41
CA SER A 301 1.28 -25.39 -4.63
C SER A 301 2.54 -26.22 -4.89
N PRO A 302 3.49 -25.74 -5.73
CA PRO A 302 4.62 -26.55 -6.17
C PRO A 302 5.41 -27.19 -5.03
N LEU A 303 5.71 -26.42 -3.97
CA LEU A 303 6.52 -26.87 -2.84
C LEU A 303 5.76 -27.84 -1.91
N LEU A 304 4.48 -27.60 -1.63
CA LEU A 304 3.68 -28.54 -0.83
C LEU A 304 3.40 -29.85 -1.59
N ARG A 305 3.25 -29.78 -2.91
CA ARG A 305 3.16 -30.96 -3.77
C ARG A 305 4.46 -31.76 -3.76
N GLU A 306 5.61 -31.09 -3.75
CA GLU A 306 6.91 -31.75 -3.59
C GLU A 306 7.03 -32.42 -2.20
N LEU A 307 6.60 -31.73 -1.14
CA LEU A 307 6.53 -32.30 0.23
C LEU A 307 5.69 -33.57 0.28
N ALA A 308 4.49 -33.54 -0.31
CA ALA A 308 3.60 -34.69 -0.39
C ALA A 308 4.21 -35.88 -1.15
N GLN A 309 5.11 -35.64 -2.10
CA GLN A 309 5.77 -36.69 -2.88
C GLN A 309 7.02 -37.24 -2.18
N LYS A 310 7.86 -36.38 -1.61
CA LYS A 310 9.14 -36.77 -0.99
C LYS A 310 9.00 -37.24 0.45
N ALA A 311 8.09 -36.64 1.22
CA ALA A 311 7.86 -36.92 2.64
C ALA A 311 6.35 -36.95 2.96
N PRO A 312 5.62 -37.97 2.46
CA PRO A 312 4.15 -38.03 2.58
C PRO A 312 3.65 -38.09 4.02
N GLY A 313 4.42 -38.70 4.93
CA GLY A 313 4.09 -38.76 6.36
C GLY A 313 4.16 -37.38 7.01
N THR A 314 5.22 -36.63 6.73
CA THR A 314 5.38 -35.24 7.18
C THR A 314 4.29 -34.34 6.60
N PHE A 315 3.92 -34.53 5.33
CA PHE A 315 2.80 -33.78 4.74
C PHE A 315 1.48 -34.03 5.48
N GLN A 316 1.17 -35.30 5.80
CA GLN A 316 -0.03 -35.65 6.55
C GLN A 316 0.00 -35.12 7.99
N HIS A 317 1.15 -35.16 8.64
CA HIS A 317 1.38 -34.54 9.95
C HIS A 317 1.12 -33.02 9.89
N SER A 318 1.71 -32.33 8.92
CA SER A 318 1.54 -30.88 8.73
C SER A 318 0.07 -30.49 8.53
N LEU A 319 -0.72 -31.30 7.81
CA LEU A 319 -2.17 -31.10 7.67
C LEU A 319 -2.93 -31.21 9.01
N GLN A 320 -2.55 -32.16 9.86
CA GLN A 320 -3.17 -32.36 11.18
C GLN A 320 -2.81 -31.21 12.12
N VAL A 321 -1.53 -30.82 12.14
CA VAL A 321 -1.04 -29.66 12.90
C VAL A 321 -1.73 -28.38 12.44
N ALA A 322 -1.84 -28.15 11.13
CA ALA A 322 -2.55 -27.00 10.57
C ALA A 322 -4.01 -26.96 11.04
N SER A 323 -4.72 -28.09 11.01
CA SER A 323 -6.11 -28.16 11.47
C SER A 323 -6.26 -27.91 12.98
N LEU A 324 -5.32 -28.39 13.81
CA LEU A 324 -5.33 -28.17 15.25
C LEU A 324 -5.05 -26.70 15.58
N ALA A 325 -3.97 -26.17 15.02
CA ALA A 325 -3.49 -24.82 15.27
C ALA A 325 -4.50 -23.76 14.78
N GLU A 326 -5.10 -23.97 13.60
CA GLU A 326 -6.14 -23.08 13.04
C GLU A 326 -7.36 -22.97 13.96
N GLU A 327 -7.87 -24.09 14.49
CA GLU A 327 -9.03 -24.07 15.39
C GLU A 327 -8.68 -23.40 16.73
N ALA A 328 -7.49 -23.64 17.24
CA ALA A 328 -7.00 -23.02 18.46
C ALA A 328 -6.91 -21.49 18.32
N VAL A 329 -6.20 -20.99 17.30
CA VAL A 329 -6.01 -19.54 17.10
C VAL A 329 -7.33 -18.84 16.78
N TYR A 330 -8.24 -19.48 16.03
CA TYR A 330 -9.58 -18.94 15.78
C TYR A 330 -10.34 -18.67 17.09
N LYS A 331 -10.16 -19.50 18.12
CA LYS A 331 -10.85 -19.35 19.41
C LYS A 331 -10.18 -18.37 20.37
N VAL A 332 -8.85 -18.27 20.37
CA VAL A 332 -8.12 -17.37 21.29
C VAL A 332 -7.78 -16.01 20.68
N GLY A 333 -8.18 -15.78 19.43
CA GLY A 333 -7.86 -14.59 18.66
C GLY A 333 -6.44 -14.66 18.08
N GLY A 334 -6.28 -14.16 16.86
CA GLY A 334 -5.05 -14.22 16.06
C GLY A 334 -5.43 -14.40 14.59
N ASN A 335 -4.46 -14.67 13.71
CA ASN A 335 -4.71 -14.90 12.29
C ASN A 335 -4.78 -16.42 11.96
N PRO A 336 -5.98 -17.01 11.75
CA PRO A 336 -6.13 -18.44 11.47
C PRO A 336 -5.53 -18.86 10.14
N LEU A 337 -5.65 -18.01 9.13
CA LEU A 337 -5.14 -18.28 7.79
C LEU A 337 -3.61 -18.29 7.79
N LEU A 338 -2.98 -17.36 8.52
CA LEU A 338 -1.52 -17.33 8.69
C LEU A 338 -1.02 -18.59 9.40
N VAL A 339 -1.66 -19.00 10.51
CA VAL A 339 -1.28 -20.22 11.24
C VAL A 339 -1.47 -21.46 10.40
N ARG A 340 -2.60 -21.58 9.68
CA ARG A 340 -2.87 -22.71 8.79
C ARG A 340 -1.78 -22.81 7.72
N THR A 341 -1.48 -21.70 7.04
CA THR A 341 -0.44 -21.68 6.00
C THR A 341 0.94 -21.95 6.60
N GLY A 342 1.33 -21.29 7.69
CA GLY A 342 2.61 -21.54 8.38
C GLY A 342 2.79 -23.00 8.80
N ALA A 343 1.74 -23.62 9.35
CA ALA A 343 1.74 -25.03 9.72
C ALA A 343 1.94 -25.98 8.53
N MET A 344 1.47 -25.64 7.33
CA MET A 344 1.70 -26.46 6.14
C MET A 344 3.18 -26.49 5.73
N TYR A 345 3.96 -25.45 6.07
CA TYR A 345 5.36 -25.32 5.67
C TYR A 345 6.36 -25.58 6.79
N HIS A 346 5.94 -25.63 8.07
CA HIS A 346 6.86 -25.63 9.21
C HIS A 346 7.96 -26.71 9.14
N ASP A 347 7.64 -27.82 8.49
CA ASP A 347 8.42 -29.05 8.47
C ASP A 347 9.05 -29.38 7.10
N ILE A 348 9.02 -28.43 6.15
CA ILE A 348 9.46 -28.69 4.76
C ILE A 348 10.92 -29.13 4.65
N GLY A 349 11.77 -28.75 5.61
CA GLY A 349 13.18 -29.16 5.62
C GLY A 349 13.36 -30.67 5.71
N LYS A 350 12.40 -31.40 6.31
CA LYS A 350 12.42 -32.88 6.38
C LYS A 350 12.49 -33.53 5.00
N MET A 351 12.14 -32.82 3.92
CA MET A 351 12.31 -33.30 2.54
C MET A 351 13.76 -33.61 2.14
N LYS A 352 14.76 -32.99 2.79
CA LYS A 352 16.17 -33.25 2.49
C LYS A 352 16.60 -34.64 2.94
N ALA A 353 16.05 -35.12 4.06
CA ALA A 353 16.40 -36.41 4.64
C ALA A 353 15.17 -37.18 5.17
N PRO A 354 14.14 -37.49 4.34
CA PRO A 354 12.83 -37.95 4.83
C PRO A 354 12.89 -39.22 5.68
N ARG A 355 13.79 -40.16 5.32
CA ARG A 355 13.94 -41.47 5.98
C ARG A 355 14.32 -41.40 7.46
N TYR A 356 14.87 -40.27 7.92
CA TYR A 356 15.27 -40.08 9.32
C TYR A 356 14.10 -39.61 10.20
N PHE A 357 12.96 -39.27 9.62
CA PHE A 357 11.78 -38.84 10.37
C PHE A 357 10.78 -39.98 10.44
N ILE A 358 10.35 -40.32 11.67
CA ILE A 358 9.59 -41.54 11.98
C ILE A 358 8.28 -41.64 11.19
N GLU A 359 7.64 -40.51 10.93
CA GLU A 359 6.39 -40.43 10.16
C GLU A 359 6.56 -40.83 8.68
N ASN A 360 7.78 -40.79 8.13
CA ASN A 360 8.09 -41.17 6.75
C ASN A 360 8.80 -42.53 6.64
N MET A 361 9.10 -43.19 7.74
CA MET A 361 9.82 -44.46 7.70
C MET A 361 8.97 -45.55 7.03
N VAL A 362 9.54 -46.20 6.03
CA VAL A 362 8.93 -47.33 5.30
C VAL A 362 9.76 -48.59 5.58
N GLY A 363 9.11 -49.66 6.05
CA GLY A 363 9.77 -50.96 6.23
C GLY A 363 10.37 -51.24 7.61
N GLY A 364 10.12 -50.40 8.62
CA GLY A 364 10.38 -50.70 10.03
C GLY A 364 11.85 -50.69 10.50
N VAL A 365 12.79 -50.35 9.61
CA VAL A 365 14.20 -50.15 9.98
C VAL A 365 14.42 -48.68 10.33
N ASN A 366 14.86 -48.40 11.55
CA ASN A 366 15.18 -47.05 12.01
C ASN A 366 16.65 -46.72 11.70
N PRO A 367 16.94 -45.75 10.81
CA PRO A 367 18.32 -45.41 10.45
C PRO A 367 19.13 -44.83 11.62
N HIS A 368 18.46 -44.38 12.68
CA HIS A 368 19.14 -43.88 13.89
C HIS A 368 19.76 -45.00 14.74
N ASP A 369 19.36 -46.26 14.55
CA ASP A 369 19.87 -47.37 15.36
C ASP A 369 21.35 -47.68 15.06
N GLU A 370 21.85 -47.28 13.89
CA GLU A 370 23.24 -47.48 13.45
C GLU A 370 24.08 -46.18 13.51
N MET A 371 23.58 -45.13 14.17
CA MET A 371 24.21 -43.81 14.22
C MET A 371 24.55 -43.37 15.64
N ALA A 372 25.57 -42.53 15.79
CA ALA A 372 25.80 -41.85 17.05
C ALA A 372 24.60 -40.95 17.40
N TYR A 373 24.27 -40.86 18.70
CA TYR A 373 23.16 -40.04 19.15
C TYR A 373 23.36 -38.55 18.85
N GLU A 374 24.60 -38.05 18.88
CA GLU A 374 24.94 -36.68 18.47
C GLU A 374 24.63 -36.45 16.98
N ASP A 375 25.07 -37.34 16.09
CA ASP A 375 24.79 -37.23 14.64
C ASP A 375 23.29 -37.30 14.35
N SER A 376 22.58 -38.20 15.04
CA SER A 376 21.13 -38.31 14.95
C SER A 376 20.43 -37.04 15.38
N ALA A 377 20.84 -36.44 16.50
CA ALA A 377 20.32 -35.16 16.97
C ALA A 377 20.56 -34.04 15.95
N GLN A 378 21.76 -33.99 15.35
CA GLN A 378 22.10 -32.97 14.34
C GLN A 378 21.25 -33.10 13.08
N ILE A 379 21.00 -34.32 12.57
CA ILE A 379 20.08 -34.53 11.44
C ILE A 379 18.68 -33.99 11.77
N ILE A 380 18.18 -34.31 12.96
CA ILE A 380 16.86 -33.84 13.39
C ILE A 380 16.85 -32.33 13.58
N ILE A 381 17.88 -31.71 14.16
CA ILE A 381 17.91 -30.25 14.36
C ILE A 381 18.01 -29.50 13.02
N ASN A 382 18.77 -30.03 12.07
CA ASN A 382 19.07 -29.36 10.81
C ASN A 382 17.85 -29.17 9.90
N HIS A 383 16.75 -29.91 10.07
CA HIS A 383 15.54 -29.70 9.26
C HIS A 383 15.00 -28.26 9.37
N VAL A 384 15.23 -27.58 10.50
CA VAL A 384 14.84 -26.18 10.68
C VAL A 384 15.63 -25.28 9.73
N ILE A 385 16.96 -25.42 9.71
CA ILE A 385 17.84 -24.61 8.86
C ILE A 385 17.61 -24.92 7.38
N GLU A 386 17.54 -26.20 7.03
CA GLU A 386 17.25 -26.66 5.67
C GLU A 386 15.86 -26.18 5.20
N GLY A 387 14.88 -26.16 6.10
CA GLY A 387 13.54 -25.64 5.82
C GLY A 387 13.55 -24.14 5.56
N ILE A 388 14.31 -23.37 6.33
CA ILE A 388 14.47 -21.92 6.13
C ILE A 388 15.13 -21.62 4.79
N GLU A 389 16.19 -22.34 4.44
CA GLU A 389 16.89 -22.20 3.16
C GLU A 389 15.94 -22.50 1.99
N MET A 390 15.24 -23.63 2.05
CA MET A 390 14.27 -24.03 1.03
C MET A 390 13.12 -23.03 0.89
N ALA A 391 12.63 -22.49 2.00
CA ALA A 391 11.59 -21.47 1.99
C ALA A 391 12.06 -20.17 1.32
N LYS A 392 13.30 -19.74 1.58
CA LYS A 392 13.90 -18.56 0.95
C LYS A 392 14.13 -18.75 -0.55
N GLU A 393 14.61 -19.93 -0.96
CA GLU A 393 14.77 -20.29 -2.38
C GLU A 393 13.43 -20.20 -3.13
N ASN A 394 12.35 -20.61 -2.47
CA ASN A 394 10.98 -20.54 -2.99
C ASN A 394 10.27 -19.20 -2.74
N LYS A 395 11.00 -18.19 -2.25
CA LYS A 395 10.49 -16.82 -2.02
C LYS A 395 9.26 -16.76 -1.12
N LEU A 396 9.16 -17.66 -0.14
CA LEU A 396 8.13 -17.59 0.88
C LEU A 396 8.29 -16.30 1.70
N PRO A 397 7.18 -15.65 2.13
CA PRO A 397 7.25 -14.48 2.99
C PRO A 397 7.89 -14.81 4.35
N ASP A 398 8.61 -13.85 4.94
CA ASP A 398 9.29 -14.05 6.22
C ASP A 398 8.35 -14.50 7.34
N GLN A 399 7.12 -13.96 7.40
CA GLN A 399 6.11 -14.39 8.38
C GLN A 399 5.76 -15.88 8.30
N VAL A 400 5.87 -16.52 7.13
CA VAL A 400 5.69 -17.97 6.96
C VAL A 400 6.96 -18.71 7.36
N ILE A 401 8.14 -18.18 7.00
CA ILE A 401 9.45 -18.72 7.39
C ILE A 401 9.62 -18.73 8.92
N ASP A 402 9.03 -17.76 9.62
CA ASP A 402 9.11 -17.65 11.07
C ASP A 402 8.45 -18.86 11.78
N PHE A 403 7.43 -19.48 11.19
CA PHE A 403 6.89 -20.75 11.71
C PHE A 403 7.90 -21.88 11.61
N ILE A 404 8.66 -21.98 10.53
CA ILE A 404 9.76 -22.95 10.40
C ILE A 404 10.83 -22.65 11.46
N ARG A 405 11.21 -21.38 11.62
CA ARG A 405 12.30 -21.00 12.52
C ARG A 405 11.98 -21.21 14.00
N THR A 406 10.72 -21.07 14.40
CA THR A 406 10.33 -20.97 15.81
C THR A 406 9.57 -22.17 16.37
N HIS A 407 9.06 -23.09 15.53
CA HIS A 407 8.13 -24.14 15.99
C HIS A 407 8.72 -25.11 17.03
N HIS A 408 10.04 -25.22 17.13
CA HIS A 408 10.71 -25.97 18.21
C HIS A 408 11.36 -25.09 19.29
N GLY A 409 11.38 -23.78 19.11
CA GLY A 409 12.06 -22.83 19.99
C GLY A 409 13.49 -23.26 20.32
N THR A 410 13.83 -23.33 21.61
CA THR A 410 15.14 -23.75 22.11
C THR A 410 15.07 -25.09 22.85
N THR A 411 14.11 -25.92 22.46
CA THR A 411 13.89 -27.22 23.11
C THR A 411 15.03 -28.20 22.84
N LEU A 412 15.13 -29.20 23.71
CA LEU A 412 16.14 -30.26 23.62
C LEU A 412 15.60 -31.45 22.85
N THR A 413 16.41 -32.07 22.01
CA THR A 413 16.13 -33.39 21.40
C THR A 413 16.27 -34.50 22.46
N ARG A 414 15.31 -34.52 23.41
CA ARG A 414 15.41 -35.25 24.69
C ARG A 414 15.71 -36.75 24.55
N TYR A 415 15.24 -37.40 23.49
CA TYR A 415 15.50 -38.83 23.26
C TYR A 415 17.01 -39.08 23.08
N PHE A 416 17.61 -38.42 22.10
CA PHE A 416 19.04 -38.57 21.79
C PHE A 416 19.92 -38.08 22.94
N TYR A 417 19.59 -36.95 23.55
CA TYR A 417 20.33 -36.43 24.70
C TYR A 417 20.36 -37.42 25.88
N ARG A 418 19.21 -37.97 26.26
CA ARG A 418 19.14 -38.92 27.40
C ARG A 418 19.91 -40.20 27.13
N HIS A 419 19.81 -40.73 25.92
CA HIS A 419 20.55 -41.93 25.53
C HIS A 419 22.06 -41.68 25.48
N TYR A 420 22.48 -40.54 24.92
CA TYR A 420 23.88 -40.12 24.94
C TYR A 420 24.42 -39.97 26.37
N GLN A 421 23.63 -39.37 27.28
CA GLN A 421 23.96 -39.25 28.70
C GLN A 421 24.07 -40.59 29.43
N MET A 422 23.28 -41.59 29.03
CA MET A 422 23.39 -42.94 29.59
C MET A 422 24.67 -43.65 29.15
N GLU A 423 25.21 -43.34 27.97
CA GLU A 423 26.47 -43.88 27.47
C GLU A 423 27.69 -43.14 28.03
N HIS A 424 27.56 -41.83 28.33
CA HIS A 424 28.66 -40.96 28.76
C HIS A 424 28.44 -40.43 30.19
N LYS A 425 28.19 -41.33 31.15
CA LYS A 425 27.77 -40.98 32.53
C LYS A 425 28.78 -40.13 33.31
N ASP A 426 30.06 -40.22 32.97
CA ASP A 426 31.15 -39.56 33.69
C ASP A 426 31.66 -38.28 32.98
N GLU A 427 31.01 -37.87 31.89
CA GLU A 427 31.40 -36.71 31.09
C GLU A 427 30.46 -35.54 31.29
N VAL A 428 31.00 -34.31 31.24
CA VAL A 428 30.18 -33.10 31.17
C VAL A 428 29.73 -32.94 29.71
N ILE A 429 28.45 -33.21 29.48
CA ILE A 429 27.85 -33.19 28.15
C ILE A 429 27.43 -31.75 27.84
N ASP A 430 27.83 -31.28 26.66
CA ASP A 430 27.37 -30.02 26.12
C ASP A 430 25.93 -30.17 25.62
N GLU A 431 24.96 -29.60 26.36
CA GLU A 431 23.54 -29.65 25.99
C GLU A 431 23.24 -28.93 24.68
N ASP A 432 24.05 -27.92 24.31
CA ASP A 432 23.78 -27.08 23.13
C ASP A 432 23.87 -27.89 21.83
N LYS A 433 24.65 -28.99 21.82
CA LYS A 433 24.72 -29.95 20.71
C LYS A 433 23.39 -30.68 20.44
N PHE A 434 22.48 -30.68 21.40
CA PHE A 434 21.18 -31.36 21.32
C PHE A 434 20.01 -30.38 21.31
N ARG A 435 20.27 -29.07 21.38
CA ARG A 435 19.24 -28.02 21.42
C ARG A 435 18.97 -27.47 20.03
N TYR A 436 17.70 -27.15 19.79
CA TYR A 436 17.35 -26.32 18.63
C TYR A 436 17.92 -24.90 18.80
N PRO A 437 18.40 -24.28 17.71
CA PRO A 437 19.03 -22.96 17.77
C PRO A 437 18.03 -21.82 18.07
N GLY A 438 16.73 -22.07 17.95
CA GLY A 438 15.70 -21.06 18.12
C GLY A 438 15.59 -20.07 16.94
N PRO A 439 14.96 -18.90 17.18
CA PRO A 439 14.55 -18.36 18.48
C PRO A 439 13.25 -19.00 19.00
N ILE A 440 12.92 -18.73 20.26
CA ILE A 440 11.63 -19.09 20.83
C ILE A 440 10.47 -18.33 20.14
N PRO A 441 9.24 -18.88 20.15
CA PRO A 441 8.06 -18.17 19.67
C PRO A 441 7.90 -16.77 20.28
N TYR A 442 7.55 -15.81 19.43
CA TYR A 442 7.37 -14.40 19.79
C TYR A 442 5.98 -13.86 19.44
N SER A 443 5.17 -14.64 18.73
CA SER A 443 3.78 -14.31 18.42
C SER A 443 2.85 -15.37 18.98
N LYS A 444 1.57 -15.01 19.16
CA LYS A 444 0.56 -15.97 19.60
C LYS A 444 0.42 -17.11 18.58
N GLU A 445 0.52 -16.78 17.30
CA GLU A 445 0.45 -17.71 16.17
C GLU A 445 1.58 -18.75 16.20
N THR A 446 2.84 -18.31 16.37
CA THR A 446 4.00 -19.21 16.42
C THR A 446 4.00 -20.08 17.69
N ALA A 447 3.56 -19.52 18.83
CA ALA A 447 3.40 -20.28 20.06
C ALA A 447 2.33 -21.38 19.94
N ILE A 448 1.18 -21.07 19.32
CA ILE A 448 0.12 -22.05 19.07
C ILE A 448 0.60 -23.16 18.13
N LEU A 449 1.39 -22.83 17.10
CA LEU A 449 1.96 -23.84 16.22
C LEU A 449 2.86 -24.80 17.00
N MET A 450 3.80 -24.27 17.80
CA MET A 450 4.69 -25.09 18.64
C MET A 450 3.92 -26.04 19.56
N MET A 451 2.83 -25.57 20.18
CA MET A 451 1.98 -26.42 21.01
C MET A 451 1.27 -27.50 20.16
N ALA A 452 0.73 -27.12 18.99
CA ALA A 452 -0.01 -28.02 18.10
C ALA A 452 0.88 -29.14 17.56
N ASP A 453 2.07 -28.79 17.04
CA ASP A 453 3.09 -29.72 16.55
C ASP A 453 3.47 -30.72 17.65
N SER A 454 3.90 -30.22 18.81
CA SER A 454 4.33 -31.08 19.91
C SER A 454 3.22 -31.99 20.44
N VAL A 455 1.96 -31.51 20.49
CA VAL A 455 0.82 -32.33 20.93
C VAL A 455 0.46 -33.38 19.89
N GLU A 456 0.42 -33.03 18.60
CA GLU A 456 0.16 -33.98 17.52
C GLU A 456 1.23 -35.08 17.54
N ALA A 457 2.51 -34.71 17.51
CA ALA A 457 3.62 -35.64 17.45
C ALA A 457 3.65 -36.55 18.68
N ALA A 458 3.45 -36.00 19.88
CA ALA A 458 3.41 -36.78 21.11
C ALA A 458 2.20 -37.73 21.16
N SER A 459 1.05 -37.35 20.57
CA SER A 459 -0.15 -38.17 20.59
C SER A 459 -0.01 -39.48 19.82
N ARG A 460 0.83 -39.50 18.77
CA ARG A 460 1.14 -40.71 17.99
C ARG A 460 1.83 -41.80 18.80
N SER A 461 2.47 -41.43 19.91
CA SER A 461 3.19 -42.36 20.80
C SER A 461 2.30 -42.97 21.91
N LEU A 462 1.02 -42.57 22.00
CA LEU A 462 0.11 -43.10 23.00
C LEU A 462 -0.14 -44.59 22.80
N LYS A 463 0.05 -45.39 23.85
CA LYS A 463 -0.28 -46.82 23.86
C LYS A 463 -1.79 -47.07 23.85
N LYS A 464 -2.56 -46.18 24.48
CA LYS A 464 -4.02 -46.25 24.57
C LYS A 464 -4.61 -44.86 24.36
N TYR A 465 -5.62 -44.79 23.51
CA TYR A 465 -6.35 -43.56 23.21
C TYR A 465 -7.63 -43.53 24.04
N ASP A 466 -7.55 -42.99 25.26
CA ASP A 466 -8.70 -42.67 26.11
C ASP A 466 -8.63 -41.22 26.62
N ALA A 467 -9.75 -40.73 27.15
CA ALA A 467 -9.88 -39.34 27.55
C ALA A 467 -8.83 -38.92 28.60
N GLN A 468 -8.53 -39.79 29.56
CA GLN A 468 -7.54 -39.52 30.60
C GLN A 468 -6.12 -39.45 30.01
N SER A 469 -5.75 -40.42 29.17
CA SER A 469 -4.41 -40.48 28.57
C SER A 469 -4.14 -39.26 27.67
N ILE A 470 -5.15 -38.80 26.93
CA ILE A 470 -5.06 -37.59 26.10
C ILE A 470 -4.99 -36.33 26.97
N ASP A 471 -5.79 -36.27 28.04
CA ASP A 471 -5.79 -35.15 28.98
C ASP A 471 -4.40 -34.94 29.61
N GLU A 472 -3.84 -36.01 30.16
CA GLU A 472 -2.51 -36.03 30.77
C GLU A 472 -1.39 -35.73 29.77
N LEU A 473 -1.50 -36.21 28.53
CA LEU A 473 -0.52 -35.94 27.48
C LEU A 473 -0.49 -34.44 27.15
N VAL A 474 -1.64 -33.85 26.84
CA VAL A 474 -1.73 -32.44 26.43
C VAL A 474 -1.26 -31.53 27.57
N ASP A 475 -1.64 -31.83 28.81
CA ASP A 475 -1.22 -31.03 29.96
C ASP A 475 0.28 -31.10 30.21
N ARG A 476 0.88 -32.29 30.08
CA ARG A 476 2.31 -32.50 30.26
C ARG A 476 3.14 -31.81 29.18
N VAL A 477 2.76 -31.98 27.90
CA VAL A 477 3.49 -31.39 26.77
C VAL A 477 3.50 -29.87 26.88
N ILE A 478 2.33 -29.25 26.96
CA ILE A 478 2.23 -27.78 27.01
C ILE A 478 2.77 -27.25 28.35
N GLY A 479 2.56 -27.99 29.45
CA GLY A 479 3.14 -27.66 30.76
C GLY A 479 4.67 -27.56 30.71
N SER A 480 5.32 -28.55 30.09
CA SER A 480 6.79 -28.54 29.94
C SER A 480 7.30 -27.35 29.13
N GLN A 481 6.60 -26.96 28.06
CA GLN A 481 6.97 -25.80 27.24
C GLN A 481 6.85 -24.48 28.03
N VAL A 482 5.84 -24.37 28.90
CA VAL A 482 5.68 -23.23 29.82
C VAL A 482 6.81 -23.19 30.84
N GLU A 483 7.14 -24.33 31.47
CA GLU A 483 8.22 -24.44 32.45
C GLU A 483 9.60 -24.12 31.83
N GLU A 484 9.79 -24.45 30.55
CA GLU A 484 10.99 -24.15 29.76
C GLU A 484 10.99 -22.71 29.18
N ASN A 485 10.08 -21.85 29.62
CA ASN A 485 9.95 -20.45 29.20
C ASN A 485 9.86 -20.25 27.68
N GLN A 486 9.33 -21.23 26.93
CA GLN A 486 9.27 -21.16 25.46
C GLN A 486 8.30 -20.07 24.96
N PHE A 487 7.41 -19.56 25.83
CA PHE A 487 6.39 -18.57 25.47
C PHE A 487 6.65 -17.17 26.02
N ILE A 488 7.81 -16.92 26.65
CA ILE A 488 8.07 -15.67 27.38
C ILE A 488 8.07 -14.43 26.48
N ASN A 489 8.38 -14.60 25.20
CA ASN A 489 8.38 -13.53 24.21
C ASN A 489 7.07 -13.40 23.42
N SER A 490 6.08 -14.25 23.69
CA SER A 490 4.81 -14.24 22.96
C SER A 490 3.69 -13.65 23.81
N ASP A 491 2.83 -12.83 23.21
CA ASP A 491 1.63 -12.24 23.84
C ASP A 491 0.50 -13.28 24.03
N ILE A 492 0.84 -14.47 24.54
CA ILE A 492 -0.10 -15.56 24.84
C ILE A 492 -0.36 -15.60 26.35
N THR A 493 -1.63 -15.51 26.73
CA THR A 493 -2.00 -15.49 28.14
C THR A 493 -2.20 -16.90 28.70
N PHE A 494 -2.07 -17.10 30.02
CA PHE A 494 -2.44 -18.37 30.66
C PHE A 494 -3.90 -18.79 30.38
N ARG A 495 -4.78 -17.80 30.19
CA ARG A 495 -6.17 -18.04 29.77
C ARG A 495 -6.24 -18.63 28.37
N ASP A 496 -5.45 -18.09 27.44
CA ASP A 496 -5.34 -18.61 26.07
C ASP A 496 -4.82 -20.04 26.10
N ILE A 497 -3.72 -20.30 26.82
CA ILE A 497 -3.13 -21.64 26.99
C ILE A 497 -4.16 -22.65 27.51
N THR A 498 -4.96 -22.25 28.51
CA THR A 498 -6.01 -23.11 29.07
C THR A 498 -7.10 -23.44 28.04
N ASN A 499 -7.48 -22.47 27.21
CA ASN A 499 -8.46 -22.69 26.14
C ASN A 499 -7.89 -23.56 25.01
N ILE A 500 -6.63 -23.34 24.63
CA ILE A 500 -5.92 -24.15 23.62
C ILE A 500 -5.84 -25.60 24.06
N LYS A 501 -5.43 -25.87 25.31
CA LYS A 501 -5.42 -27.21 25.90
C LYS A 501 -6.76 -27.93 25.75
N LYS A 502 -7.88 -27.25 26.07
CA LYS A 502 -9.24 -27.82 25.92
C LYS A 502 -9.58 -28.15 24.47
N ILE A 503 -9.19 -27.28 23.54
CA ILE A 503 -9.42 -27.48 22.09
C ILE A 503 -8.61 -28.67 21.60
N PHE A 504 -7.31 -28.73 21.93
CA PHE A 504 -6.45 -29.84 21.53
C PHE A 504 -6.92 -31.17 22.10
N LYS A 505 -7.25 -31.24 23.40
CA LYS A 505 -7.83 -32.46 24.02
C LYS A 505 -9.05 -32.95 23.23
N LYS A 506 -10.00 -32.05 22.94
CA LYS A 506 -11.21 -32.38 22.15
C LYS A 506 -10.86 -32.85 20.73
N ARG A 507 -9.92 -32.19 20.06
CA ARG A 507 -9.57 -32.49 18.68
C ARG A 507 -8.79 -33.79 18.53
N ILE A 508 -7.83 -34.05 19.41
CA ILE A 508 -7.12 -35.33 19.46
C ILE A 508 -8.10 -36.47 19.74
N MET A 509 -9.03 -36.31 20.70
CA MET A 509 -10.10 -37.30 20.91
C MET A 509 -10.94 -37.57 19.65
N ASN A 510 -11.27 -36.52 18.88
CA ASN A 510 -12.02 -36.68 17.63
C ASN A 510 -11.20 -37.39 16.54
N ILE A 511 -9.91 -37.04 16.39
CA ILE A 511 -9.01 -37.64 15.39
C ILE A 511 -8.86 -39.15 15.64
N TYR A 512 -8.75 -39.57 16.91
CA TYR A 512 -8.60 -40.97 17.30
C TYR A 512 -9.94 -41.64 17.68
N HIS A 513 -11.08 -41.03 17.37
CA HIS A 513 -12.43 -41.58 17.59
C HIS A 513 -12.72 -42.07 19.02
N VAL A 514 -12.19 -41.37 20.03
CA VAL A 514 -12.40 -41.72 21.45
C VAL A 514 -13.84 -41.41 21.83
N ARG A 515 -14.57 -42.42 22.33
CA ARG A 515 -15.93 -42.25 22.86
C ARG A 515 -15.86 -41.67 24.27
N ILE A 516 -16.58 -40.57 24.51
CA ILE A 516 -16.77 -40.03 25.86
C ILE A 516 -17.78 -40.95 26.56
N GLU A 517 -17.30 -41.82 27.44
CA GLU A 517 -18.17 -42.57 28.34
C GLU A 517 -18.69 -41.60 29.40
N TYR A 518 -19.98 -41.30 29.36
CA TYR A 518 -20.64 -40.60 30.47
C TYR A 518 -20.74 -41.58 31.65
N PRO A 519 -20.25 -41.21 32.84
CA PRO A 519 -20.44 -42.05 34.03
C PRO A 519 -21.95 -42.27 34.24
N ARG A 520 -22.35 -43.54 34.44
CA ARG A 520 -23.70 -43.91 34.83
C ARG A 520 -23.96 -43.62 36.29
#